data_AF-A0A7J0CPI2-F1
#
_entry.id   AF-A0A7J0CPI2-F1
#
_cell.length_a   1.000
_cell.length_b   1.000
_cell.length_c   1.000
_cell.angle_alpha   90.00
_cell.angle_beta   90.00
_cell.angle_gamma   90.00
#
_symmetry.space_group_name_H-M   'P 1'
#
loop_
_entity.id
_entity.type
_entity.pdbx_description
1 polymer ?
#
loop_
_entity_poly.entity_id
_entity_poly.type
_entity_poly.pdbx_seq_one_letter_code
_entity_poly.pdbx_strand_id
1 'polypeptide(L)'
;MLSEDDVEALVPGVAAWLERDAHPDTIRHALTTELPQPPKHPAKIVKHRLTVLLPPPLPGAQELAPVRRTLVIPLQNCDGCDRAFRATAPGHCRGCRNEPTATAA
;
A
#
# COMPACT_ATOMS: atom_id res chain seq x y z
N MET A 1 -28.86 -12.76 1.35
CA MET A 1 -29.07 -11.88 0.18
C MET A 1 -27.99 -10.81 0.20
N LEU A 2 -27.49 -10.36 -0.95
CA LEU A 2 -26.62 -9.18 -1.04
C LEU A 2 -27.50 -7.94 -1.22
N SER A 3 -27.15 -6.84 -0.55
CA SER A 3 -27.72 -5.53 -0.81
C SER A 3 -27.07 -4.89 -2.04
N GLU A 4 -27.68 -3.84 -2.59
CA GLU A 4 -27.09 -3.04 -3.68
C GLU A 4 -25.77 -2.40 -3.23
N ASP A 5 -25.72 -1.86 -2.01
CA ASP A 5 -24.49 -1.29 -1.41
C ASP A 5 -23.38 -2.35 -1.27
N ASP A 6 -23.76 -3.59 -0.91
CA ASP A 6 -22.80 -4.70 -0.88
C ASP A 6 -22.25 -4.99 -2.27
N VAL A 7 -23.08 -4.93 -3.32
CA VAL A 7 -22.64 -5.17 -4.70
C VAL A 7 -21.70 -4.06 -5.16
N GLU A 8 -22.03 -2.79 -4.89
CA GLU A 8 -21.18 -1.65 -5.23
C GLU A 8 -19.81 -1.73 -4.53
N ALA A 9 -19.79 -2.12 -3.25
CA ALA A 9 -18.56 -2.33 -2.49
C ALA A 9 -17.68 -3.47 -3.02
N LEU A 10 -18.23 -4.41 -3.80
CA LEU A 10 -17.51 -5.54 -4.38
C LEU A 10 -16.91 -5.23 -5.76
N VAL A 11 -17.41 -4.21 -6.46
CA VAL A 11 -16.95 -3.81 -7.80
C VAL A 11 -15.43 -3.67 -7.90
N PRO A 12 -14.73 -2.98 -6.96
CA PRO A 12 -13.27 -2.83 -7.06
C PRO A 12 -12.53 -4.17 -6.97
N GLY A 13 -13.06 -5.10 -6.18
CA GLY A 13 -12.47 -6.44 -6.05
C GLY A 13 -12.62 -7.24 -7.34
N VAL A 14 -13.78 -7.18 -8.00
CA VAL A 14 -14.00 -7.84 -9.28
C VAL A 14 -13.17 -7.20 -10.39
N ALA A 15 -13.08 -5.86 -10.42
CA ALA A 15 -12.23 -5.14 -11.36
C ALA A 15 -10.77 -5.60 -11.26
N ALA A 16 -10.23 -5.76 -10.05
CA ALA A 16 -8.86 -6.25 -9.83
C ALA A 16 -8.61 -7.66 -10.37
N TRP A 17 -9.63 -8.52 -10.46
CA TRP A 17 -9.51 -9.83 -11.12
C TRP A 17 -9.44 -9.68 -12.65
N LEU A 18 -10.29 -8.83 -13.21
CA LEU A 18 -10.32 -8.57 -14.66
C LEU A 18 -9.04 -7.88 -15.13
N GLU A 19 -8.50 -6.95 -14.36
CA GLU A 19 -7.19 -6.32 -14.62
C GLU A 19 -6.02 -7.32 -14.62
N ARG A 20 -6.21 -8.50 -14.02
CA ARG A 20 -5.25 -9.62 -14.00
C ARG A 20 -5.59 -10.70 -15.03
N ASP A 21 -6.40 -10.36 -16.04
CA ASP A 21 -6.82 -11.25 -17.13
C ASP A 21 -7.63 -12.47 -16.66
N ALA A 22 -8.29 -12.39 -15.49
CA ALA A 22 -9.09 -13.49 -15.00
C ALA A 22 -10.43 -13.59 -15.75
N HIS A 23 -10.70 -14.78 -16.30
CA HIS A 23 -11.98 -15.05 -16.97
C HIS A 23 -13.18 -14.95 -16.00
N PRO A 24 -14.34 -14.41 -16.42
CA PRO A 24 -15.54 -14.31 -15.58
C PRO A 24 -16.00 -15.63 -14.96
N ASP A 25 -15.86 -16.75 -15.68
CA ASP A 25 -16.15 -18.09 -15.14
C ASP A 25 -15.24 -18.48 -13.98
N THR A 26 -13.95 -18.11 -14.04
CA THR A 26 -12.99 -18.32 -12.96
C THR A 26 -13.39 -17.53 -11.73
N ILE A 27 -13.78 -16.26 -11.91
CA ILE A 27 -14.30 -15.41 -10.83
C ILE A 27 -15.53 -16.07 -10.21
N ARG A 28 -16.52 -16.46 -11.03
CA ARG A 28 -17.75 -17.11 -10.55
C ARG A 28 -17.45 -18.39 -9.76
N HIS A 29 -16.56 -19.23 -10.28
CA HIS A 29 -16.15 -20.46 -9.60
C HIS A 29 -15.48 -20.13 -8.26
N ALA A 30 -14.51 -19.23 -8.26
CA ALA A 30 -13.79 -18.78 -7.07
C ALA A 30 -14.67 -18.04 -6.04
N LEU A 31 -15.89 -17.63 -6.38
CA LEU A 31 -16.83 -17.03 -5.43
C LEU A 31 -17.89 -18.00 -4.93
N THR A 32 -18.18 -19.07 -5.67
CA THR A 32 -19.30 -19.98 -5.38
C THR A 32 -18.89 -21.37 -4.88
N THR A 33 -17.63 -21.80 -5.05
CA THR A 33 -17.17 -23.11 -4.55
C THR A 33 -16.94 -23.15 -3.05
N GLU A 34 -17.17 -24.30 -2.40
CA GLU A 34 -16.85 -24.53 -0.98
C GLU A 34 -17.39 -23.47 0.00
N LEU A 35 -18.57 -22.92 -0.30
CA LEU A 35 -19.22 -21.96 0.57
C LEU A 35 -19.75 -22.65 1.85
N PRO A 36 -19.59 -22.02 3.03
CA PRO A 36 -20.17 -22.52 4.26
C PRO A 36 -21.71 -22.51 4.14
N GLN A 37 -22.34 -23.63 4.52
CA GLN A 37 -23.80 -23.76 4.52
C GLN A 37 -24.37 -23.80 5.95
N PRO A 38 -25.30 -22.89 6.31
CA PRO A 38 -25.78 -21.73 5.55
C PRO A 38 -24.81 -20.52 5.63
N PRO A 39 -24.71 -19.69 4.58
CA PRO A 39 -23.86 -18.52 4.59
C PRO A 39 -24.46 -17.43 5.48
N LYS A 40 -23.85 -17.20 6.66
CA LYS A 40 -24.29 -16.18 7.62
C LYS A 40 -24.04 -14.75 7.13
N HIS A 41 -22.95 -14.53 6.37
CA HIS A 41 -22.54 -13.22 5.89
C HIS A 41 -22.06 -13.28 4.43
N PRO A 42 -22.97 -13.41 3.44
CA PRO A 42 -22.60 -13.62 2.04
C PRO A 42 -21.69 -12.53 1.49
N ALA A 43 -22.00 -11.24 1.72
CA ALA A 43 -21.18 -10.13 1.24
C ALA A 43 -19.74 -10.16 1.79
N LYS A 44 -19.58 -10.43 3.09
CA LYS A 44 -18.24 -10.56 3.72
C LYS A 44 -17.46 -11.75 3.16
N ILE A 45 -18.13 -12.87 2.91
CA ILE A 45 -17.50 -14.05 2.32
C ILE A 45 -17.00 -13.73 0.91
N VAL A 46 -17.84 -13.12 0.06
CA VAL A 46 -17.45 -12.74 -1.31
C VAL A 46 -16.28 -11.76 -1.30
N LYS A 47 -16.34 -10.72 -0.46
CA LYS A 47 -15.25 -9.75 -0.29
C LYS A 47 -13.94 -10.43 0.14
N HIS A 48 -14.02 -11.34 1.11
CA HIS A 48 -12.86 -12.08 1.58
C HIS A 48 -12.25 -12.93 0.46
N ARG A 49 -13.07 -13.66 -0.30
CA ARG A 49 -12.60 -14.50 -1.40
C ARG A 49 -12.00 -13.69 -2.56
N LEU A 50 -12.62 -12.57 -2.94
CA LEU A 50 -12.05 -11.65 -3.93
C LEU A 50 -10.66 -11.15 -3.53
N THR A 51 -10.39 -11.03 -2.24
CA THR A 51 -9.09 -10.57 -1.71
C THR A 51 -8.08 -11.70 -1.60
N VAL A 52 -8.47 -12.84 -1.02
CA VAL A 52 -7.54 -13.96 -0.73
C VAL A 52 -7.22 -14.79 -1.96
N LEU A 53 -8.19 -14.97 -2.86
CA LEU A 53 -8.02 -15.77 -4.08
C LEU A 53 -7.61 -14.92 -5.28
N LEU A 54 -7.26 -13.65 -5.05
CA LEU A 54 -6.88 -12.72 -6.10
C LEU A 54 -5.66 -13.27 -6.86
N PRO A 55 -5.76 -13.51 -8.18
CA PRO A 55 -4.65 -14.06 -8.98
C PRO A 55 -3.39 -13.21 -8.84
N PRO A 56 -2.17 -13.76 -8.90
CA PRO A 56 -0.97 -12.93 -8.88
C PRO A 56 -0.99 -11.90 -10.04
N PRO A 57 -0.37 -10.72 -9.84
CA PRO A 57 -0.29 -9.73 -10.90
C PRO A 57 0.49 -10.30 -12.10
N LEU A 58 0.09 -9.91 -13.30
CA LEU A 58 0.78 -10.30 -14.53
C LEU A 58 2.24 -9.82 -14.51
N PRO A 59 3.18 -10.58 -15.07
CA PRO A 59 4.57 -10.14 -15.21
C PRO A 59 4.62 -8.81 -15.98
N GLY A 60 5.37 -7.83 -15.46
CA GLY A 60 5.47 -6.48 -16.03
C GLY A 60 4.44 -5.46 -15.52
N ALA A 61 3.35 -5.88 -14.86
CA ALA A 61 2.36 -4.94 -14.31
C ALA A 61 2.95 -4.02 -13.23
N GLN A 62 3.94 -4.50 -12.48
CA GLN A 62 4.65 -3.71 -11.47
C GLN A 62 5.59 -2.66 -12.08
N GLU A 63 6.04 -2.88 -13.31
CA GLU A 63 6.89 -1.93 -14.05
C GLU A 63 6.09 -0.73 -14.55
N LEU A 64 4.79 -0.91 -14.78
CA LEU A 64 3.85 0.13 -15.18
C LEU A 64 3.30 0.94 -13.98
N ALA A 65 3.46 0.42 -12.76
CA ALA A 65 2.99 1.12 -11.57
C ALA A 65 3.88 2.35 -11.30
N PRO A 66 3.29 3.52 -11.02
CA PRO A 66 4.09 4.69 -10.65
C PRO A 66 4.87 4.36 -9.38
N VAL A 67 6.21 4.43 -9.48
CA VAL A 67 7.10 4.21 -8.35
C VAL A 67 6.73 5.19 -7.24
N ARG A 68 6.02 4.71 -6.22
CA ARG A 68 5.79 5.48 -4.99
C ARG A 68 7.15 5.68 -4.36
N ARG A 69 7.76 6.84 -4.59
CA ARG A 69 9.04 7.20 -3.98
C ARG A 69 8.81 7.33 -2.48
N THR A 70 9.18 6.30 -1.73
CA THR A 70 9.23 6.40 -0.27
C THR A 70 10.14 7.57 0.07
N LEU A 71 9.64 8.53 0.83
CA LEU A 71 10.43 9.69 1.25
C LEU A 71 11.47 9.21 2.27
N VAL A 72 12.68 8.93 1.79
CA VAL A 72 13.82 8.56 2.64
C VAL A 72 14.54 9.84 3.04
N ILE A 73 14.50 10.19 4.33
CA ILE A 73 15.30 11.29 4.87
C ILE A 73 16.69 10.73 5.22
N PRO A 74 17.76 11.14 4.51
CA PRO A 74 19.09 10.58 4.70
C PRO A 74 19.62 10.88 6.11
N LEU A 75 20.44 9.96 6.62
CA LEU A 75 21.21 10.15 7.84
C LEU A 75 22.57 10.76 7.44
N GLN A 76 22.95 11.84 8.10
CA GLN A 76 24.19 12.58 7.85
C GLN A 76 24.79 13.04 9.19
N ASN A 77 26.12 13.17 9.26
CA ASN A 77 26.80 13.71 10.43
C ASN A 77 26.91 15.23 10.35
N CYS A 78 26.93 15.89 11.50
CA CYS A 78 27.09 17.33 11.61
C CYS A 78 28.56 17.74 11.58
N ASP A 79 28.94 18.67 10.71
CA ASP A 79 30.34 19.12 10.60
C ASP A 79 30.89 19.76 11.89
N GLY A 80 30.03 20.42 12.69
CA GLY A 80 30.46 21.08 13.92
C GLY A 80 30.58 20.18 15.17
N CYS A 81 29.94 19.00 15.21
CA CYS A 81 29.91 18.18 16.43
C CYS A 81 29.86 16.66 16.18
N ASP A 82 30.01 16.23 14.93
CA ASP A 82 29.96 14.85 14.44
C ASP A 82 28.70 14.05 14.85
N ARG A 83 27.65 14.75 15.29
CA ARG A 83 26.38 14.12 15.68
C ARG A 83 25.60 13.68 14.45
N ALA A 84 25.23 12.40 14.39
CA ALA A 84 24.33 11.88 13.37
C ALA A 84 22.92 12.48 13.50
N PHE A 85 22.36 12.96 12.39
CA PHE A 85 21.00 13.51 12.31
C PHE A 85 20.37 13.26 10.93
N ARG A 86 19.04 13.36 10.86
CA ARG A 86 18.30 13.21 9.60
C ARG A 86 17.86 14.57 9.07
N ALA A 87 18.18 14.87 7.82
CA ALA A 87 17.73 16.08 7.13
C ALA A 87 17.61 15.84 5.62
N THR A 88 16.81 16.66 4.93
CA THR A 88 16.64 16.58 3.47
C THR A 88 17.77 17.24 2.70
N ALA A 89 18.59 18.06 3.38
CA ALA A 89 19.75 18.74 2.81
C ALA A 89 20.95 18.67 3.78
N PRO A 90 22.18 18.72 3.26
CA PRO A 90 23.40 18.86 4.07
C PRO A 90 23.32 20.07 5.02
N GLY A 91 23.89 19.97 6.22
CA GLY A 91 23.93 21.09 7.15
C GLY A 91 24.31 20.73 8.58
N HIS A 92 24.01 21.65 9.49
CA HIS A 92 24.29 21.50 10.92
C HIS A 92 23.11 20.86 11.65
N CYS A 93 23.38 20.09 12.70
CA CYS A 93 22.33 19.52 13.55
C CYS A 93 21.54 20.61 14.29
N ARG A 94 20.36 20.26 14.85
CA ARG A 94 19.52 21.21 15.60
C ARG A 94 20.25 21.88 16.78
N GLY A 95 21.22 21.18 17.40
CA GLY A 95 22.07 21.76 18.45
C GLY A 95 22.89 22.92 17.91
N CYS A 96 23.76 22.66 16.94
CA CYS A 96 24.64 23.67 16.33
C CYS A 96 23.89 24.81 15.63
N ARG A 97 22.68 24.58 15.09
CA ARG A 97 21.85 25.67 14.53
C ARG A 97 21.25 26.59 15.59
N ASN A 98 21.06 26.08 16.81
CA ASN A 98 20.45 26.82 17.91
C ASN A 98 21.49 27.41 18.87
N GLU A 99 22.78 27.13 18.66
CA GLU A 99 23.85 27.86 19.34
C GLU A 99 24.04 29.17 18.60
N PRO A 100 23.66 30.33 19.17
CA PRO A 100 24.09 31.59 18.61
C PRO A 100 25.61 31.62 18.70
N THR A 101 26.28 31.72 17.57
CA THR A 101 27.72 31.98 17.49
C THR A 101 28.04 33.16 18.39
N ALA A 102 28.59 32.91 19.58
CA ALA A 102 29.32 33.90 20.33
C ALA A 102 30.65 34.10 19.61
N THR A 103 30.61 34.85 18.49
CA THR A 103 31.81 35.43 17.90
C THR A 103 32.28 36.53 18.86
N ALA A 104 33.22 36.17 19.74
CA ALA A 104 34.05 37.14 20.44
C ALA A 104 35.19 37.59 19.51
N ALA A 105 35.45 38.89 19.55
CA ALA A 105 36.48 39.63 18.81
C ALA A 105 37.92 39.25 19.22
#